data_AF-A0A259IA51-F1
#
_entry.id   AF-A0A259IA51-F1
#
_cell.length_a   1.000
_cell.length_b   1.000
_cell.length_c   1.000
_cell.angle_alpha   90.00
_cell.angle_beta   90.00
_cell.angle_gamma   90.00
#
_symmetry.space_group_name_H-M   'P 1'
#
loop_
_entity.id
_entity.type
_entity.pdbx_description
1 polymer ?
#
loop_
_entity_poly.entity_id
_entity_poly.type
_entity_poly.pdbx_seq_one_letter_code
_entity_poly.pdbx_strand_id
1 'polypeptide(L)'
;MTLMQGLCAIIAREIGRRDLSLRHLCEAGAIRRRQGFRERLAAATLCSQEIDALVRYLEIDPVRVVIALEVFGDSESYFETLGLNLSNVCRALKGAAERHEAALDCAFEPMRPGLCAAIADRICQALVAHHARVEEARSAAL
;
A
#
# COMPACT_ATOMS: atom_id res chain seq x y z
N MET A 1 9.64 -10.18 9.16
CA MET A 1 10.00 -8.84 8.65
C MET A 1 9.23 -7.82 9.47
N THR A 2 9.88 -6.78 9.99
CA THR A 2 9.17 -5.71 10.70
C THR A 2 8.53 -4.72 9.72
N LEU A 3 7.52 -3.96 10.16
CA LEU A 3 6.89 -2.90 9.34
C LEU A 3 7.93 -1.93 8.75
N MET A 4 8.93 -1.53 9.55
CA MET A 4 9.99 -0.63 9.10
C MET A 4 10.90 -1.29 8.05
N GLN A 5 11.25 -2.57 8.22
CA GLN A 5 12.03 -3.31 7.22
C GLN A 5 11.26 -3.43 5.90
N GLY A 6 9.98 -3.77 5.96
CA GLY A 6 9.11 -3.86 4.79
C GLY A 6 8.94 -2.52 4.07
N LEU A 7 8.74 -1.43 4.83
CA LEU A 7 8.66 -0.08 4.25
C LEU A 7 9.98 0.33 3.59
N CYS A 8 11.13 0.04 4.21
CA CYS A 8 12.43 0.30 3.60
C CYS A 8 12.65 -0.51 2.31
N ALA A 9 12.16 -1.76 2.26
CA ALA A 9 12.19 -2.57 1.04
C ALA A 9 11.32 -1.96 -0.07
N ILE A 10 10.12 -1.48 0.26
CA ILE A 10 9.23 -0.76 -0.68
C ILE A 10 9.92 0.51 -1.21
N ILE A 11 10.50 1.32 -0.32
CA ILE A 11 11.26 2.53 -0.69
C ILE A 11 12.41 2.19 -1.64
N ALA A 12 13.22 1.17 -1.29
CA ALA A 12 14.35 0.76 -2.11
C ALA A 12 13.92 0.35 -3.52
N ARG A 13 12.82 -0.38 -3.62
CA ARG A 13 12.27 -0.82 -4.90
C ARG A 13 11.62 0.31 -5.69
N GLU A 14 10.93 1.26 -5.06
CA GLU A 14 10.42 2.47 -5.73
C GLU A 14 11.55 3.33 -6.30
N ILE A 15 12.65 3.53 -5.54
CA ILE A 15 13.85 4.22 -6.01
C ILE A 15 14.42 3.53 -7.26
N GLY A 16 14.52 2.19 -7.22
CA GLY A 16 15.02 1.40 -8.36
C GLY A 16 14.08 1.45 -9.57
N ARG A 17 12.77 1.32 -9.36
CA ARG A 17 11.76 1.36 -10.44
C ARG A 17 11.71 2.70 -11.17
N ARG A 18 11.98 3.80 -10.47
CA ARG A 18 11.97 5.16 -11.01
C ARG A 18 13.36 5.64 -11.49
N ASP A 19 14.37 4.77 -11.45
CA ASP A 19 15.78 5.07 -11.78
C ASP A 19 16.31 6.34 -11.08
N LEU A 20 15.96 6.51 -9.80
CA LEU A 20 16.29 7.71 -9.05
C LEU A 20 17.71 7.65 -8.50
N SER A 21 18.54 8.60 -8.92
CA SER A 21 19.89 8.74 -8.37
C SER A 21 19.87 9.32 -6.94
N LEU A 22 20.82 8.90 -6.10
CA LEU A 22 20.96 9.45 -4.74
C LEU A 22 21.24 10.96 -4.74
N ARG A 23 21.85 11.48 -5.81
CA ARG A 23 22.06 12.90 -6.01
C ARG A 23 20.72 13.62 -6.11
N HIS A 24 19.84 13.12 -6.97
CA HIS A 24 18.52 13.69 -7.17
C HIS A 24 17.67 13.64 -5.89
N LEU A 25 17.67 12.52 -5.17
CA LEU A 25 16.97 12.40 -3.87
C LEU A 25 17.47 13.41 -2.84
N CYS A 26 18.77 13.70 -2.83
CA CYS A 26 19.37 14.67 -1.90
C CYS A 26 19.04 16.11 -2.31
N GLU A 27 19.09 16.43 -3.60
CA GLU A 27 18.73 17.75 -4.15
C GLU A 27 17.24 18.06 -3.94
N ALA A 28 16.37 17.04 -4.02
CA ALA A 28 14.95 17.15 -3.71
C ALA A 28 14.64 17.23 -2.20
N GLY A 29 15.66 17.10 -1.33
CA GLY A 29 15.48 17.08 0.12
C GLY A 29 14.80 15.81 0.66
N ALA A 30 14.60 14.78 -0.17
CA ALA A 30 14.02 13.51 0.23
C ALA A 30 14.96 12.71 1.15
N ILE A 31 16.28 12.88 0.99
CA ILE A 31 17.29 12.32 1.89
C ILE A 31 18.24 13.41 2.38
N ARG A 32 18.77 13.27 3.60
CA ARG A 32 19.67 14.29 4.18
C ARG A 32 21.09 14.24 3.61
N ARG A 33 21.58 13.03 3.35
CA ARG A 33 22.94 12.79 2.86
C ARG A 33 23.01 11.55 2.00
N ARG A 34 23.84 11.62 0.95
CA ARG A 34 24.10 10.51 0.02
C ARG A 34 24.95 9.40 0.66
N GLN A 35 25.96 9.79 1.44
CA GLN A 35 26.91 8.88 2.05
C GLN A 35 26.21 7.98 3.07
N GLY A 36 26.38 6.65 2.92
CA GLY A 36 25.78 5.68 3.83
C GLY A 36 24.27 5.50 3.65
N PHE A 37 23.62 6.11 2.64
CA PHE A 37 22.16 6.04 2.52
C PHE A 37 21.68 4.62 2.21
N ARG A 38 22.31 3.93 1.26
CA ARG A 38 21.88 2.58 0.86
C ARG A 38 22.05 1.58 1.99
N GLU A 39 23.13 1.70 2.75
CA GLU A 39 23.42 0.88 3.92
C GLU A 39 22.38 1.12 5.02
N ARG A 40 22.04 2.38 5.29
CA ARG A 40 21.00 2.72 6.29
C ARG A 40 19.61 2.25 5.86
N LEU A 41 19.29 2.38 4.57
CA LEU A 41 18.03 1.91 4.00
C LEU A 41 17.93 0.38 4.10
N ALA A 42 18.97 -0.35 3.69
CA ALA A 42 19.02 -1.80 3.79
C ALA A 42 18.96 -2.31 5.25
N ALA A 43 19.60 -1.58 6.17
CA ALA A 43 19.57 -1.90 7.60
C ALA A 43 18.29 -1.42 8.31
N ALA A 44 17.37 -0.74 7.60
CA ALA A 44 16.16 -0.14 8.18
C ALA A 44 16.45 0.81 9.38
N THR A 45 17.52 1.60 9.26
CA THR A 45 18.01 2.54 10.30
C THR A 45 17.81 4.01 9.93
N LEU A 46 16.96 4.29 8.94
CA LEU A 46 16.55 5.65 8.62
C LEU A 46 15.69 6.22 9.76
N CYS A 47 15.89 7.51 10.06
CA CYS A 47 15.05 8.19 11.04
C CYS A 47 13.65 8.48 10.46
N SER A 48 12.65 8.63 11.34
CA SER A 48 11.25 8.87 10.95
C SER A 48 11.08 10.02 9.95
N GLN A 49 11.73 11.16 10.19
CA GLN A 49 11.64 12.32 9.29
C GLN A 49 12.15 12.03 7.86
N GLU A 50 13.19 11.21 7.73
CA GLU A 50 13.73 10.84 6.41
C GLU A 50 12.82 9.80 5.72
N ILE A 51 12.22 8.90 6.49
CA ILE A 51 11.16 8.00 6.00
C ILE A 51 9.95 8.81 5.51
N ASP A 52 9.45 9.75 6.29
CA ASP A 52 8.29 10.58 5.93
C ASP A 52 8.57 11.44 4.69
N ALA A 53 9.80 11.90 4.53
CA ALA A 53 10.22 12.63 3.33
C ALA A 53 10.24 11.70 2.10
N LEU A 54 10.78 10.49 2.22
CA LEU A 54 10.81 9.50 1.14
C LEU A 54 9.42 8.99 0.77
N VAL A 55 8.56 8.70 1.75
CA VAL A 55 7.17 8.25 1.52
C VAL A 55 6.39 9.29 0.74
N ARG A 56 6.52 10.58 1.11
CA ARG A 56 5.89 11.68 0.38
C ARG A 56 6.47 11.87 -1.01
N TYR A 57 7.79 11.89 -1.12
CA TYR A 57 8.48 12.12 -2.39
C TYR A 57 8.23 11.00 -3.41
N LEU A 58 8.20 9.75 -2.95
CA LEU A 58 7.91 8.57 -3.77
C LEU A 58 6.40 8.30 -3.90
N GLU A 59 5.54 9.13 -3.33
CA GLU A 59 4.09 8.96 -3.37
C GLU A 59 3.64 7.55 -2.93
N ILE A 60 4.30 7.02 -1.89
CA ILE A 60 4.01 5.69 -1.38
C ILE A 60 2.66 5.71 -0.66
N ASP A 61 1.72 4.87 -1.08
CA ASP A 61 0.38 4.77 -0.49
C ASP A 61 0.43 4.05 0.87
N PRO A 62 0.19 4.74 2.00
CA PRO A 62 0.29 4.14 3.33
C PRO A 62 -0.73 3.02 3.55
N VAL A 63 -1.92 3.10 2.94
CA VAL A 63 -2.94 2.05 3.06
C VAL A 63 -2.44 0.79 2.38
N ARG A 64 -1.83 0.93 1.20
CA ARG A 64 -1.25 -0.20 0.45
C ARG A 64 -0.05 -0.80 1.17
N VAL A 65 0.77 0.02 1.85
CA VAL A 65 1.87 -0.46 2.72
C VAL A 65 1.31 -1.36 3.83
N VAL A 66 0.28 -0.91 4.54
CA VAL A 66 -0.34 -1.71 5.60
C VAL A 66 -0.91 -3.01 5.05
N ILE A 67 -1.60 -2.97 3.91
CA ILE A 67 -2.12 -4.19 3.27
C ILE A 67 -0.97 -5.15 2.92
N ALA A 68 0.10 -4.67 2.28
CA ALA A 68 1.23 -5.51 1.90
C ALA A 68 1.89 -6.16 3.12
N LEU A 69 2.16 -5.38 4.17
CA LEU A 69 2.98 -5.83 5.29
C LEU A 69 2.20 -6.54 6.39
N GLU A 70 0.98 -6.10 6.71
CA GLU A 70 0.18 -6.66 7.80
C GLU A 70 -0.82 -7.71 7.32
N VAL A 71 -1.34 -7.59 6.09
CA VAL A 71 -2.30 -8.57 5.55
C VAL A 71 -1.60 -9.68 4.78
N PHE A 72 -0.66 -9.33 3.89
CA PHE A 72 0.07 -10.32 3.09
C PHE A 72 1.40 -10.75 3.71
N GLY A 73 1.95 -10.00 4.66
CA GLY A 73 3.25 -10.31 5.28
C GLY A 73 4.45 -10.11 4.34
N ASP A 74 4.27 -9.44 3.22
CA ASP A 74 5.24 -9.36 2.13
C ASP A 74 5.27 -7.98 1.46
N SER A 75 6.46 -7.39 1.36
CA SER A 75 6.67 -6.10 0.69
C SER A 75 6.47 -6.18 -0.81
N GLU A 76 6.65 -7.35 -1.43
CA GLU A 76 6.47 -7.51 -2.88
C GLU A 76 4.99 -7.34 -3.28
N SER A 77 4.06 -7.75 -2.41
CA SER A 77 2.62 -7.53 -2.57
C SER A 77 2.22 -6.05 -2.70
N TYR A 78 3.08 -5.11 -2.23
CA TYR A 78 2.88 -3.68 -2.48
C TYR A 78 2.93 -3.34 -3.96
N PHE A 79 3.60 -4.13 -4.81
CA PHE A 79 3.74 -3.82 -6.24
C PHE A 79 2.71 -4.54 -7.11
N GLU A 80 1.95 -5.46 -6.52
CA GLU A 80 0.96 -6.28 -7.21
C GLU A 80 -0.39 -5.57 -7.38
N THR A 81 -1.09 -5.91 -8.46
CA THR A 81 -2.41 -5.36 -8.78
C THR A 81 -3.44 -5.65 -7.69
N LEU A 82 -3.37 -6.80 -7.03
CA LEU A 82 -4.28 -7.15 -5.94
C LEU A 82 -4.15 -6.18 -4.76
N GLY A 83 -2.91 -5.86 -4.33
CA GLY A 83 -2.66 -4.88 -3.28
C GLY A 83 -3.18 -3.48 -3.64
N LEU A 84 -3.05 -3.07 -4.91
CA LEU A 84 -3.62 -1.80 -5.40
C LEU A 84 -5.15 -1.80 -5.33
N ASN A 85 -5.78 -2.90 -5.78
CA ASN A 85 -7.22 -3.01 -5.77
C ASN A 85 -7.78 -3.01 -4.35
N LEU A 86 -7.12 -3.69 -3.42
CA LEU A 86 -7.52 -3.66 -2.01
C LEU A 86 -7.37 -2.26 -1.41
N SER A 87 -6.30 -1.51 -1.72
CA SER A 87 -6.18 -0.13 -1.22
C SER A 87 -7.26 0.79 -1.83
N ASN A 88 -7.62 0.58 -3.10
CA ASN A 88 -8.77 1.26 -3.73
C ASN A 88 -10.09 0.92 -3.03
N VAL A 89 -10.33 -0.35 -2.68
CA VAL A 89 -11.51 -0.78 -1.92
C VAL A 89 -11.54 -0.12 -0.55
N CYS A 90 -10.42 -0.06 0.17
CA CYS A 90 -10.36 0.63 1.48
C CYS A 90 -10.69 2.12 1.36
N ARG A 91 -10.22 2.81 0.31
CA ARG A 91 -10.57 4.22 0.05
C ARG A 91 -12.06 4.39 -0.29
N ALA A 92 -12.62 3.48 -1.08
CA ALA A 92 -14.06 3.48 -1.37
C ALA A 92 -14.91 3.19 -0.11
N LEU A 93 -14.43 2.29 0.75
CA LEU A 93 -15.06 1.96 2.03
C LEU A 93 -15.11 3.18 2.95
N LYS A 94 -14.03 3.97 3.03
CA LYS A 94 -14.03 5.24 3.79
C LYS A 94 -15.18 6.15 3.34
N GLY A 95 -15.30 6.40 2.03
CA GLY A 95 -16.37 7.25 1.51
C GLY A 95 -17.77 6.65 1.71
N ALA A 96 -17.90 5.33 1.68
CA ALA A 96 -19.17 4.66 2.02
C ALA A 96 -19.51 4.82 3.50
N ALA A 97 -18.54 4.62 4.40
CA ALA A 97 -18.70 4.79 5.84
C ALA A 97 -19.15 6.22 6.17
N GLU A 98 -18.48 7.24 5.63
CA GLU A 98 -18.84 8.65 5.85
C GLU A 98 -20.29 8.96 5.43
N ARG A 99 -20.75 8.40 4.30
CA ARG A 99 -22.14 8.58 3.84
C ARG A 99 -23.17 7.92 4.76
N HIS A 100 -22.84 6.76 5.32
CA HIS A 100 -23.76 5.99 6.15
C HIS A 100 -23.73 6.43 7.62
N GLU A 101 -22.59 6.89 8.12
CA GLU A 101 -22.46 7.48 9.45
C GLU A 101 -23.32 8.74 9.58
N ALA A 102 -23.30 9.61 8.56
CA ALA A 102 -24.17 10.79 8.53
C ALA A 102 -25.67 10.46 8.50
N ALA A 103 -26.05 9.22 8.18
CA ALA A 103 -27.43 8.76 8.10
C ALA A 103 -27.90 7.98 9.35
N LEU A 104 -27.02 7.73 10.32
CA LEU A 104 -27.31 6.94 11.51
C LEU A 104 -27.34 7.84 12.75
N ASP A 105 -28.46 7.81 13.48
CA ASP A 105 -28.64 8.48 14.77
C ASP A 105 -28.12 7.64 15.96
N CYS A 106 -27.33 6.60 15.68
CA CYS A 106 -26.80 5.69 16.70
C CYS A 106 -25.35 5.31 16.46
N ALA A 107 -24.67 4.88 17.53
CA ALA A 107 -23.30 4.41 17.48
C ALA A 107 -23.21 3.04 16.80
N PHE A 108 -22.13 2.82 16.03
CA PHE A 108 -21.81 1.52 15.47
C PHE A 108 -21.39 0.53 16.56
N GLU A 109 -21.94 -0.68 16.52
CA GLU A 109 -21.45 -1.80 17.32
C GLU A 109 -20.41 -2.63 16.53
N PRO A 110 -19.40 -3.21 17.21
CA PRO A 110 -18.44 -4.10 16.57
C PRO A 110 -19.13 -5.31 15.92
N MET A 111 -18.81 -5.56 14.64
CA MET A 111 -19.25 -6.78 13.96
C MET A 111 -18.54 -8.01 14.54
N ARG A 112 -19.25 -9.14 14.58
CA ARG A 112 -18.66 -10.43 14.96
C ARG A 112 -17.58 -10.84 13.94
N PRO A 113 -16.47 -11.47 14.37
CA PRO A 113 -15.37 -11.85 13.47
C PRO A 113 -15.79 -12.66 12.23
N GLY A 114 -16.75 -13.59 12.39
CA GLY A 114 -17.26 -14.39 11.28
C GLY A 114 -18.01 -13.57 10.21
N LEU A 115 -18.70 -12.50 10.60
CA LEU A 115 -19.34 -11.58 9.65
C LEU A 115 -18.28 -10.77 8.90
N CYS A 116 -17.25 -10.29 9.60
CA CYS A 116 -16.12 -9.61 8.97
C CYS A 116 -15.43 -10.51 7.92
N ALA A 117 -15.21 -11.79 8.25
CA ALA A 117 -14.63 -12.76 7.32
C ALA A 117 -15.52 -12.98 6.08
N ALA A 118 -16.82 -13.12 6.25
CA ALA A 118 -17.76 -13.29 5.14
C ALA A 118 -17.82 -12.05 4.21
N ILE A 119 -17.71 -10.84 4.78
CA ILE A 119 -17.63 -9.60 4.00
C ILE A 119 -16.32 -9.55 3.22
N ALA A 120 -15.20 -9.87 3.86
CA ALA A 120 -13.88 -9.92 3.23
C ALA A 120 -13.86 -10.91 2.05
N ASP A 121 -14.42 -12.11 2.24
CA ASP A 121 -14.52 -13.12 1.18
C ASP A 121 -15.34 -12.63 -0.02
N ARG A 122 -16.49 -11.98 0.22
CA ARG A 122 -17.30 -11.36 -0.85
C ARG A 122 -16.54 -10.29 -1.64
N ILE A 123 -15.77 -9.45 -0.95
CA ILE A 123 -14.92 -8.44 -1.59
C ILE A 123 -13.87 -9.13 -2.49
N CYS A 124 -13.18 -10.13 -1.96
CA CYS A 124 -12.17 -10.88 -2.70
C CYS A 124 -12.76 -11.61 -3.92
N GLN A 125 -13.92 -12.25 -3.78
CA GLN A 125 -14.63 -12.89 -4.90
C GLN A 125 -14.97 -11.88 -6.00
N ALA A 126 -15.43 -10.68 -5.64
CA ALA A 126 -15.72 -9.62 -6.61
C ALA A 126 -14.45 -9.16 -7.36
N LEU A 127 -13.32 -9.07 -6.66
CA LEU A 127 -12.02 -8.75 -7.27
C LEU A 127 -11.54 -9.85 -8.23
N VAL A 128 -11.68 -11.11 -7.85
CA VAL A 128 -11.33 -12.27 -8.70
C VAL A 128 -12.22 -12.29 -9.95
N ALA A 129 -13.54 -12.11 -9.79
CA ALA A 129 -14.48 -12.08 -10.90
C ALA A 129 -14.25 -10.87 -11.82
N HIS A 130 -13.77 -9.73 -11.31
CA HIS A 130 -13.34 -8.62 -12.15
C HIS A 130 -12.09 -8.99 -12.95
N HIS A 131 -11.08 -9.60 -12.32
CA HIS A 131 -9.85 -9.98 -13.01
C HIS A 131 -10.10 -11.01 -14.12
N ALA A 132 -10.91 -12.04 -13.86
CA ALA A 132 -11.29 -13.03 -14.86
C ALA A 132 -11.89 -12.38 -16.12
N ARG A 133 -12.83 -11.45 -15.95
CA ARG A 133 -13.45 -10.71 -17.07
C ARG A 133 -12.45 -9.86 -17.85
N VAL A 134 -11.48 -9.26 -17.19
CA VAL A 134 -10.43 -8.47 -17.85
C VAL A 134 -9.51 -9.36 -18.70
N GLU A 135 -9.12 -10.53 -18.19
CA GLU A 135 -8.28 -11.48 -18.94
C GLU A 135 -9.03 -12.15 -20.10
N GLU A 136 -10.31 -12.47 -19.92
CA GLU A 136 -11.19 -12.93 -21.02
C GLU A 136 -11.24 -11.88 -22.15
N ALA A 137 -11.48 -10.61 -21.81
CA ALA A 137 -11.53 -9.53 -22.79
C ALA A 137 -10.19 -9.31 -23.49
N ARG A 138 -9.07 -9.44 -22.77
CA ARG A 138 -7.72 -9.35 -23.35
C ARG A 138 -7.46 -10.48 -24.34
N SER A 139 -7.85 -11.70 -23.97
CA SER A 139 -7.66 -12.90 -24.79
C SER A 139 -8.51 -12.87 -26.06
N ALA A 140 -9.71 -12.28 -26.00
CA ALA A 140 -10.59 -12.12 -27.16
C ALA A 140 -10.15 -11.02 -28.15
N ALA A 141 -9.21 -10.16 -27.76
CA ALA A 141 -8.68 -9.07 -28.58
C ALA A 141 -7.35 -9.41 -29.28
N LEU A 142 -6.81 -10.62 -29.04
CA LEU A 142 -5.62 -11.19 -29.68
C LEU A 142 -6.03 -12.15 -30.80
#